data_AF-A0A1I5JG05-F1
#
_entry.id   AF-A0A1I5JG05-F1
#
_cell.length_a   1.000
_cell.length_b   1.000
_cell.length_c   1.000
_cell.angle_alpha   90.00
_cell.angle_beta   90.00
_cell.angle_gamma   90.00
#
_symmetry.space_group_name_H-M   'P 1'
#
loop_
_entity.id
_entity.type
_entity.pdbx_description
1 polymer ?
#
loop_
_entity_poly.entity_id
_entity_poly.type
_entity_poly.pdbx_seq_one_letter_code
_entity_poly.pdbx_strand_id
1 'polypeptide(L)'
;MTETQASPDTAAEAPASSAVELPWADVHTEHHKMLRLAPLKTDRATGVRPLRFVEFSYVERHSKERSLLRMSIQLPNQRVRKEQNHLDVWADHVEKRLFFSPENLQIEPLNRGIGRFLAAQGITWAKKRWSAYRVEGSDLDNKDALNEDTRLRRDRFLKAQGFEVAYADAQHLKGSIKPAQVGDLVGDWNTEKLQFVTILEAAQMLQQAEQNLAEQEVKLKQQEEKVTKFKREDAGLRFTITCLVAFAMFQAGLLIWIATRH
;
A
#
# COMPACT_ATOMS: atom_id res chain seq x y z
N MET A 1 -14.51 22.14 -70.07
CA MET A 1 -15.35 22.97 -69.18
C MET A 1 -16.32 22.05 -68.48
N THR A 2 -16.14 21.86 -67.18
CA THR A 2 -17.21 21.56 -66.21
C THR A 2 -16.61 21.75 -64.83
N GLU A 3 -17.26 22.62 -64.07
CA GLU A 3 -16.93 23.05 -62.71
C GLU A 3 -17.01 21.89 -61.71
N THR A 4 -16.23 21.96 -60.64
CA THR A 4 -16.63 21.34 -59.37
C THR A 4 -16.33 22.33 -58.26
N GLN A 5 -17.40 22.63 -57.53
CA GLN A 5 -17.56 23.69 -56.56
C GLN A 5 -16.68 23.48 -55.33
N ALA A 6 -16.11 24.57 -54.83
CA ALA A 6 -15.68 24.68 -53.46
C ALA A 6 -16.90 24.81 -52.53
N SER A 7 -16.88 24.11 -51.41
CA SER A 7 -17.66 24.48 -50.23
C SER A 7 -16.81 24.33 -48.97
N PRO A 8 -16.81 25.33 -48.09
CA PRO A 8 -16.03 25.38 -46.86
C PRO A 8 -16.84 24.81 -45.69
N ASP A 9 -16.15 24.25 -44.68
CA ASP A 9 -16.43 24.41 -43.25
C ASP A 9 -15.69 23.33 -42.47
N THR A 10 -14.43 23.60 -42.14
CA THR A 10 -13.80 22.95 -40.98
C THR A 10 -14.14 23.81 -39.79
N ALA A 11 -15.16 23.38 -39.05
CA ALA A 11 -15.53 23.91 -37.76
C ALA A 11 -14.30 24.03 -36.86
N ALA A 12 -14.16 25.22 -36.26
CA ALA A 12 -13.09 25.58 -35.35
C ALA A 12 -12.91 24.52 -34.26
N GLU A 13 -11.72 23.96 -34.21
CA GLU A 13 -11.21 23.14 -33.13
C GLU A 13 -11.24 24.00 -31.85
N ALA A 14 -12.10 23.64 -30.90
CA ALA A 14 -12.15 24.29 -29.60
C ALA A 14 -10.77 24.15 -28.94
N PRO A 15 -10.14 25.24 -28.47
CA PRO A 15 -8.79 25.16 -27.94
C PRO A 15 -8.77 24.26 -26.71
N ALA A 16 -7.84 23.31 -26.71
CA ALA A 16 -7.51 22.49 -25.57
C ALA A 16 -7.35 23.37 -24.33
N SER A 17 -8.07 23.02 -23.26
CA SER A 17 -7.99 23.68 -21.96
C SER A 17 -6.52 23.85 -21.58
N SER A 18 -6.07 25.11 -21.52
CA SER A 18 -4.75 25.47 -21.06
C SER A 18 -4.60 24.99 -19.62
N ALA A 19 -3.81 23.93 -19.41
CA ALA A 19 -3.44 23.48 -18.07
C ALA A 19 -2.80 24.67 -17.34
N VAL A 20 -3.52 25.21 -16.35
CA VAL A 20 -3.04 26.33 -15.55
C VAL A 20 -1.75 25.88 -14.88
N GLU A 21 -0.63 26.52 -15.23
CA GLU A 21 0.67 26.22 -14.66
C GLU A 21 0.61 26.48 -13.14
N LEU A 22 0.65 25.40 -12.36
CA LEU A 22 0.49 25.49 -10.91
C LEU A 22 1.77 26.04 -10.27
N PRO A 23 1.68 27.06 -9.40
CA PRO A 23 2.85 27.55 -8.68
C PRO A 23 3.38 26.46 -7.77
N TRP A 24 4.70 26.26 -7.69
CA TRP A 24 5.35 25.25 -6.82
C TRP A 24 5.38 23.79 -7.32
N ALA A 25 5.32 23.56 -8.63
CA ALA A 25 5.50 22.23 -9.21
C ALA A 25 6.75 21.49 -8.69
N ASP A 26 7.87 22.22 -8.53
CA ASP A 26 9.18 21.67 -8.14
C ASP A 26 9.42 21.56 -6.62
N VAL A 27 8.45 21.91 -5.78
CA VAL A 27 8.68 21.91 -4.32
C VAL A 27 8.74 20.49 -3.78
N HIS A 28 9.83 20.18 -3.06
CA HIS A 28 10.02 18.90 -2.37
C HIS A 28 9.48 18.93 -0.94
N THR A 29 9.21 17.74 -0.38
CA THR A 29 8.75 17.59 1.00
C THR A 29 9.86 17.97 1.99
N GLU A 30 9.51 18.65 3.09
CA GLU A 30 10.47 19.20 4.06
C GLU A 30 10.37 18.56 5.44
N HIS A 31 9.15 18.20 5.85
CA HIS A 31 8.90 17.55 7.13
C HIS A 31 8.83 16.04 6.92
N HIS A 32 9.46 15.29 7.82
CA HIS A 32 9.54 13.83 7.75
C HIS A 32 9.09 13.23 9.08
N LYS A 33 8.21 12.23 9.01
CA LYS A 33 7.67 11.50 10.17
C LYS A 33 7.65 10.01 9.87
N MET A 34 7.81 9.20 10.89
CA MET A 34 7.67 7.74 10.77
C MET A 34 6.23 7.33 11.01
N LEU A 35 5.72 6.45 10.14
CA LEU A 35 4.43 5.78 10.30
C LEU A 35 4.64 4.28 10.49
N ARG A 36 3.92 3.71 11.45
CA ARG A 36 3.78 2.27 11.66
C ARG A 36 2.52 1.78 10.95
N LEU A 37 2.70 0.82 10.06
CA LEU A 37 1.64 0.05 9.42
C LEU A 37 1.46 -1.25 10.19
N ALA A 38 0.34 -1.41 10.89
CA ALA A 38 0.07 -2.61 11.68
C ALA A 38 0.06 -3.89 10.83
N PRO A 39 0.49 -5.05 11.37
CA PRO A 39 0.38 -6.32 10.69
C PRO A 39 -1.10 -6.67 10.49
N LEU A 40 -1.45 -7.13 9.30
CA LEU A 40 -2.81 -7.56 8.96
C LEU A 40 -2.81 -9.01 8.48
N LYS A 41 -3.97 -9.68 8.57
CA LYS A 41 -4.14 -11.04 8.03
C LYS A 41 -3.72 -11.11 6.57
N THR A 42 -3.24 -12.25 6.10
CA THR A 42 -2.96 -12.45 4.67
C THR A 42 -4.22 -12.20 3.85
N ASP A 43 -4.06 -11.49 2.74
CA ASP A 43 -5.12 -11.13 1.82
C ASP A 43 -4.94 -11.88 0.49
N ARG A 44 -6.02 -12.31 -0.15
CA ARG A 44 -5.91 -13.00 -1.44
C ARG A 44 -5.37 -12.08 -2.53
N ALA A 45 -5.67 -10.79 -2.50
CA ALA A 45 -5.27 -9.85 -3.53
C ALA A 45 -3.89 -9.21 -3.25
N THR A 46 -3.57 -8.92 -1.98
CA THR A 46 -2.32 -8.22 -1.63
C THR A 46 -1.27 -9.10 -0.96
N GLY A 47 -1.57 -10.37 -0.69
CA GLY A 47 -0.66 -11.32 -0.04
C GLY A 47 -0.41 -11.04 1.44
N VAL A 48 0.81 -11.34 1.90
CA VAL A 48 1.23 -11.19 3.30
C VAL A 48 1.36 -9.71 3.66
N ARG A 49 0.83 -9.33 4.82
CA ARG A 49 0.82 -7.94 5.29
C ARG A 49 1.56 -7.82 6.62
N PRO A 50 2.89 -7.86 6.61
CA PRO A 50 3.68 -7.79 7.85
C PRO A 50 3.63 -6.37 8.43
N LEU A 51 4.03 -6.25 9.69
CA LEU A 51 4.38 -4.97 10.30
C LEU A 51 5.40 -4.26 9.39
N ARG A 52 5.17 -2.99 9.09
CA ARG A 52 6.10 -2.16 8.31
C ARG A 52 6.19 -0.76 8.90
N PHE A 53 7.35 -0.15 8.75
CA PHE A 53 7.54 1.28 9.00
C PHE A 53 7.72 1.96 7.65
N VAL A 54 7.08 3.13 7.49
CA VAL A 54 7.20 3.95 6.29
C VAL A 54 7.46 5.38 6.67
N GLU A 55 8.07 6.12 5.76
CA GLU A 55 8.28 7.54 5.93
C GLU A 55 7.10 8.29 5.33
N PHE A 56 6.50 9.16 6.13
CA PHE A 56 5.55 10.16 5.69
C PHE A 56 6.24 11.51 5.65
N SER A 57 6.24 12.12 4.49
CA SER A 57 6.78 13.46 4.33
C SER A 57 5.74 14.43 3.80
N TYR A 58 5.85 15.69 4.20
CA TYR A 58 4.93 16.73 3.74
C TYR A 58 5.59 18.12 3.67
N VAL A 59 4.95 19.01 2.92
CA VAL A 59 5.32 20.42 2.81
C VAL A 59 4.08 21.28 2.58
N GLU A 60 4.06 22.43 3.21
CA GLU A 60 3.00 23.44 3.05
C GLU A 60 3.57 24.68 2.35
N ARG A 61 2.81 25.23 1.40
CA ARG A 61 3.07 26.53 0.77
C ARG A 61 1.79 27.33 0.72
N HIS A 62 1.92 28.63 0.94
CA HIS A 62 0.79 29.56 0.99
C HIS A 62 1.14 30.83 0.23
N SER A 63 0.20 31.29 -0.58
CA SER A 63 0.20 32.63 -1.18
C SER A 63 -1.20 33.24 -1.01
N LYS A 64 -1.40 34.45 -1.54
CA LYS A 64 -2.71 35.10 -1.52
C LYS A 64 -3.72 34.39 -2.42
N GLU A 65 -3.25 33.76 -3.50
CA GLU A 65 -4.11 33.14 -4.52
C GLU A 65 -4.27 31.65 -4.31
N ARG A 66 -3.21 30.95 -3.86
CA ARG A 66 -3.21 29.49 -3.74
C ARG A 66 -2.47 29.02 -2.50
N SER A 67 -2.88 27.86 -2.00
CA SER A 67 -2.14 27.11 -1.00
C SER A 67 -1.99 25.65 -1.46
N LEU A 68 -0.84 25.06 -1.12
CA LEU A 68 -0.50 23.67 -1.41
C LEU A 68 -0.15 22.95 -0.11
N LEU A 69 -0.74 21.78 0.09
CA LEU A 69 -0.20 20.74 0.96
C LEU A 69 0.21 19.57 0.08
N ARG A 70 1.51 19.31 0.03
CA ARG A 70 2.08 18.18 -0.69
C ARG A 70 2.49 17.11 0.30
N MET A 71 2.03 15.88 0.10
CA MET A 71 2.28 14.75 0.99
C MET A 71 2.81 13.56 0.19
N SER A 72 3.78 12.84 0.74
CA SER A 72 4.31 11.63 0.13
C SER A 72 4.58 10.52 1.14
N ILE A 73 4.55 9.27 0.68
CA ILE A 73 4.87 8.08 1.46
C ILE A 73 6.01 7.32 0.79
N GLN A 74 7.12 7.16 1.50
CA GLN A 74 8.26 6.38 1.03
C GLN A 74 8.35 5.04 1.76
N LEU A 75 8.55 3.98 0.98
CA LEU A 75 8.70 2.62 1.47
C LEU A 75 10.20 2.27 1.59
N PRO A 76 10.67 1.86 2.77
CA PRO A 76 12.04 1.38 2.90
C PRO A 76 12.31 0.20 1.97
N ASN A 77 13.43 0.23 1.25
CA ASN A 77 13.90 -0.84 0.37
C ASN A 77 12.92 -1.22 -0.77
N GLN A 78 11.94 -0.39 -1.08
CA GLN A 78 10.97 -0.64 -2.15
C GLN A 78 10.77 0.63 -2.98
N ARG A 79 11.21 0.60 -4.25
CA ARG A 79 10.95 1.69 -5.20
C ARG A 79 9.53 1.57 -5.74
N VAL A 80 8.81 2.69 -5.73
CA VAL A 80 7.50 2.86 -6.36
C VAL A 80 7.62 3.84 -7.52
N ARG A 81 6.59 3.90 -8.37
CA ARG A 81 6.54 4.90 -9.45
C ARG A 81 6.47 6.31 -8.85
N LYS A 82 6.98 7.32 -9.57
CA LYS A 82 7.02 8.71 -9.10
C LYS A 82 5.65 9.27 -8.71
N GLU A 83 4.61 8.86 -9.44
CA GLU A 83 3.21 9.30 -9.22
C GLU A 83 2.48 8.51 -8.11
N GLN A 84 3.09 7.44 -7.59
CA GLN A 84 2.48 6.64 -6.53
C GLN A 84 2.81 7.22 -5.16
N ASN A 85 1.94 6.96 -4.20
CA ASN A 85 2.13 7.35 -2.80
C ASN A 85 2.26 8.85 -2.57
N HIS A 86 1.72 9.65 -3.49
CA HIS A 86 1.79 11.09 -3.50
C HIS A 86 0.39 11.68 -3.55
N LEU A 87 0.13 12.70 -2.73
CA LEU A 87 -1.12 13.45 -2.75
C LEU A 87 -0.81 14.93 -2.52
N ASP A 88 -1.15 15.74 -3.51
CA ASP A 88 -1.21 17.18 -3.42
C ASP A 88 -2.64 17.64 -3.19
N VAL A 89 -2.81 18.52 -2.22
CA VAL A 89 -4.08 19.17 -1.91
C VAL A 89 -3.91 20.66 -2.14
N TRP A 90 -4.68 21.17 -3.08
CA TRP A 90 -4.62 22.57 -3.49
C TRP A 90 -5.86 23.30 -3.02
N ALA A 91 -5.66 24.47 -2.41
CA ALA A 91 -6.72 25.42 -2.13
C ALA A 91 -6.53 26.62 -3.06
N ASP A 92 -7.55 26.91 -3.87
CA ASP A 92 -7.65 28.12 -4.67
C ASP A 92 -8.45 29.16 -3.89
N HIS A 93 -7.81 30.25 -3.50
CA HIS A 93 -8.40 31.32 -2.71
C HIS A 93 -9.21 32.30 -3.54
N VAL A 94 -8.99 32.35 -4.87
CA VAL A 94 -9.74 33.20 -5.79
C VAL A 94 -11.12 32.61 -6.01
N GLU A 95 -11.16 31.33 -6.38
CA GLU A 95 -12.42 30.61 -6.63
C GLU A 95 -13.01 29.96 -5.38
N LYS A 96 -12.30 30.02 -4.25
CA LYS A 96 -12.69 29.39 -2.96
C LYS A 96 -12.99 27.90 -3.10
N ARG A 97 -12.14 27.21 -3.85
CA ARG A 97 -12.27 25.77 -4.12
C ARG A 97 -11.07 24.97 -3.63
N LEU A 98 -11.29 23.69 -3.36
CA LEU A 98 -10.27 22.73 -3.01
C LEU A 98 -10.25 21.62 -4.06
N PHE A 99 -9.06 21.26 -4.56
CA PHE A 99 -8.89 20.17 -5.50
C PHE A 99 -7.68 19.30 -5.12
N PHE A 100 -7.71 18.05 -5.57
CA PHE A 100 -6.72 17.02 -5.23
C PHE A 100 -5.97 16.61 -6.50
N SER A 101 -4.66 16.40 -6.38
CA SER A 101 -3.82 15.94 -7.47
C SER A 101 -2.85 14.84 -6.98
N PRO A 102 -2.65 13.75 -7.72
CA PRO A 102 -3.36 13.38 -8.95
C PRO A 102 -4.84 13.04 -8.67
N GLU A 103 -5.71 13.18 -9.68
CA GLU A 103 -7.13 12.84 -9.57
C GLU A 103 -7.35 11.38 -9.12
N ASN A 104 -6.48 10.48 -9.61
CA ASN A 104 -6.47 9.07 -9.24
C ASN A 104 -5.31 8.77 -8.29
N LEU A 105 -5.61 8.74 -6.99
CA LEU A 105 -4.63 8.43 -5.95
C LEU A 105 -4.18 6.96 -6.02
N GLN A 106 -2.94 6.72 -6.46
CA GLN A 106 -2.35 5.39 -6.50
C GLN A 106 -1.49 5.13 -5.26
N ILE A 107 -1.81 4.05 -4.53
CA ILE A 107 -1.18 3.75 -3.24
C ILE A 107 -0.59 2.35 -3.24
N GLU A 108 0.64 2.26 -2.77
CA GLU A 108 1.35 1.02 -2.45
C GLU A 108 1.94 1.11 -1.04
N PRO A 109 1.88 0.06 -0.22
CA PRO A 109 1.10 -1.17 -0.39
C PRO A 109 -0.42 -0.94 -0.34
N LEU A 110 -1.13 -1.61 -1.25
CA LEU A 110 -2.59 -1.62 -1.27
C LEU A 110 -3.20 -2.14 0.04
N ASN A 111 -4.41 -1.67 0.36
CA ASN A 111 -5.21 -2.13 1.50
C ASN A 111 -4.51 -2.04 2.88
N ARG A 112 -3.62 -1.07 3.05
CA ARG A 112 -2.98 -0.77 4.35
C ARG A 112 -3.52 0.49 5.04
N GLY A 113 -4.46 1.20 4.41
CA GLY A 113 -5.08 2.41 4.97
C GLY A 113 -4.36 3.71 4.61
N ILE A 114 -3.24 3.65 3.88
CA ILE A 114 -2.41 4.81 3.53
C ILE A 114 -3.19 5.86 2.75
N GLY A 115 -3.97 5.45 1.73
CA GLY A 115 -4.77 6.41 0.95
C GLY A 115 -5.77 7.19 1.80
N ARG A 116 -6.48 6.50 2.71
CA ARG A 116 -7.39 7.16 3.67
C ARG A 116 -6.65 8.09 4.60
N PHE A 117 -5.47 7.69 5.07
CA PHE A 117 -4.63 8.53 5.90
C PHE A 117 -4.21 9.82 5.17
N LEU A 118 -3.74 9.74 3.92
CA LEU A 118 -3.36 10.92 3.14
C LEU A 118 -4.55 11.86 2.89
N ALA A 119 -5.69 11.29 2.47
CA ALA A 119 -6.92 12.07 2.28
C ALA A 119 -7.36 12.76 3.58
N ALA A 120 -7.33 12.03 4.70
CA ALA A 120 -7.70 12.54 6.01
C ALA A 120 -6.79 13.68 6.49
N GLN A 121 -5.47 13.57 6.29
CA GLN A 121 -4.52 14.65 6.58
C GLN A 121 -4.80 15.89 5.73
N GLY A 122 -5.04 15.69 4.43
CA GLY A 122 -5.40 16.75 3.50
C GLY A 122 -6.69 17.48 3.86
N ILE A 123 -7.73 16.71 4.17
CA ILE A 123 -9.04 17.23 4.60
C ILE A 123 -8.90 17.97 5.93
N THR A 124 -8.19 17.42 6.91
CA THR A 124 -8.00 18.06 8.23
C THR A 124 -7.26 19.39 8.09
N TRP A 125 -6.22 19.43 7.26
CA TRP A 125 -5.49 20.66 6.95
C TRP A 125 -6.40 21.71 6.32
N ALA A 126 -7.16 21.34 5.28
CA ALA A 126 -8.07 22.25 4.59
C ALA A 126 -9.20 22.74 5.51
N LYS A 127 -9.80 21.83 6.28
CA LYS A 127 -10.91 22.11 7.21
C LYS A 127 -10.52 23.09 8.30
N LYS A 128 -9.26 23.08 8.76
CA LYS A 128 -8.77 24.01 9.78
C LYS A 128 -8.77 25.48 9.33
N ARG A 129 -8.56 25.76 8.04
CA ARG A 129 -8.41 27.13 7.51
C ARG A 129 -9.51 27.57 6.57
N TRP A 130 -10.09 26.63 5.83
CA TRP A 130 -10.98 26.87 4.69
C TRP A 130 -12.17 25.89 4.69
N SER A 131 -12.76 25.65 5.86
CA SER A 131 -13.96 24.82 5.99
C SER A 131 -15.10 25.26 5.07
N ALA A 132 -15.20 26.56 4.76
CA ALA A 132 -16.22 27.12 3.90
C ALA A 132 -16.01 26.86 2.39
N TYR A 133 -14.83 26.37 1.98
CA TYR A 133 -14.50 26.17 0.56
C TYR A 133 -15.27 24.97 -0.01
N ARG A 134 -15.41 24.95 -1.34
CA ARG A 134 -16.08 23.87 -2.07
C ARG A 134 -15.08 22.91 -2.70
N VAL A 135 -15.39 21.61 -2.67
CA VAL A 135 -14.78 20.62 -3.55
C VAL A 135 -15.72 20.43 -4.73
N GLU A 136 -15.20 20.61 -5.94
CA GLU A 136 -15.98 20.41 -7.16
C GLU A 136 -16.22 18.91 -7.39
N GLY A 137 -17.39 18.60 -7.94
CA GLY A 137 -17.68 17.23 -8.35
C GLY A 137 -16.83 16.86 -9.56
N SER A 138 -16.44 15.59 -9.65
CA SER A 138 -15.66 15.06 -10.77
C SER A 138 -16.19 13.71 -11.19
N ASP A 139 -16.01 13.39 -12.47
CA ASP A 139 -16.29 12.06 -12.98
C ASP A 139 -15.22 11.07 -12.48
N LEU A 140 -15.67 9.86 -12.15
CA LEU A 140 -14.80 8.79 -11.69
C LEU A 140 -14.23 8.02 -12.87
N ASP A 141 -12.97 7.59 -12.80
CA ASP A 141 -12.35 6.80 -13.86
C ASP A 141 -13.11 5.48 -14.10
N ASN A 142 -13.42 5.22 -15.38
CA ASN A 142 -14.10 4.01 -15.84
C ASN A 142 -13.26 2.75 -15.64
N LYS A 143 -11.93 2.85 -15.55
CA LYS A 143 -11.05 1.68 -15.34
C LYS A 143 -11.41 0.91 -14.08
N ASP A 144 -11.76 1.62 -13.01
CA ASP A 144 -12.15 1.00 -11.76
C ASP A 144 -13.54 0.36 -11.82
N ALA A 145 -14.40 0.80 -12.75
CA ALA A 145 -15.75 0.25 -12.94
C ALA A 145 -15.76 -1.12 -13.64
N LEU A 146 -14.68 -1.48 -14.35
CA LEU A 146 -14.55 -2.76 -15.05
C LEU A 146 -14.40 -3.95 -14.08
N ASN A 147 -14.01 -3.70 -12.83
CA ASN A 147 -13.90 -4.72 -11.79
C ASN A 147 -14.66 -4.28 -10.54
N GLU A 148 -15.61 -5.12 -10.10
CA GLU A 148 -16.47 -4.81 -8.96
C GLU A 148 -15.67 -4.61 -7.66
N ASP A 149 -14.62 -5.38 -7.42
CA ASP A 149 -13.80 -5.26 -6.22
C ASP A 149 -12.96 -3.96 -6.20
N THR A 150 -12.52 -3.46 -7.37
CA THR A 150 -11.84 -2.14 -7.45
C THR A 150 -12.85 -1.02 -7.25
N ARG A 151 -14.01 -1.08 -7.90
CA ARG A 151 -15.11 -0.13 -7.74
C ARG A 151 -15.54 0.00 -6.27
N LEU A 152 -15.85 -1.12 -5.62
CA LEU A 152 -16.29 -1.13 -4.22
C LEU A 152 -15.21 -0.60 -3.26
N ARG A 153 -13.92 -0.82 -3.55
CA ARG A 153 -12.82 -0.27 -2.76
C ARG A 153 -12.71 1.25 -2.91
N ARG A 154 -12.78 1.77 -4.13
CA ARG A 154 -12.82 3.21 -4.41
C ARG A 154 -14.01 3.88 -3.72
N ASP A 155 -15.20 3.32 -3.88
CA ASP A 155 -16.41 3.91 -3.30
C ASP A 155 -16.37 3.90 -1.77
N ARG A 156 -15.89 2.81 -1.16
CA ARG A 156 -15.66 2.75 0.29
C ARG A 156 -14.58 3.74 0.74
N PHE A 157 -13.59 4.04 -0.09
CA PHE A 157 -12.59 5.06 0.20
C PHE A 157 -13.22 6.46 0.21
N LEU A 158 -13.92 6.82 -0.87
CA LEU A 158 -14.58 8.12 -1.03
C LEU A 158 -15.64 8.37 0.04
N LYS A 159 -16.56 7.42 0.25
CA LYS A 159 -17.62 7.52 1.26
C LYS A 159 -17.07 7.66 2.68
N ALA A 160 -15.95 7.00 2.98
CA ALA A 160 -15.32 7.11 4.30
C ALA A 160 -14.70 8.49 4.57
N GLN A 161 -14.48 9.30 3.53
CA GLN A 161 -14.01 10.68 3.65
C GLN A 161 -15.17 11.69 3.56
N GLY A 162 -16.42 11.22 3.48
CA GLY A 162 -17.61 12.07 3.40
C GLY A 162 -18.08 12.41 1.99
N PHE A 163 -17.47 11.86 0.94
CA PHE A 163 -17.91 12.09 -0.43
C PHE A 163 -19.15 11.28 -0.79
N GLU A 164 -20.07 11.90 -1.51
CA GLU A 164 -21.21 11.21 -2.11
C GLU A 164 -20.86 10.73 -3.52
N VAL A 165 -20.97 9.42 -3.74
CA VAL A 165 -20.74 8.76 -5.04
C VAL A 165 -22.08 8.41 -5.65
N ALA A 166 -22.33 8.91 -6.86
CA ALA A 166 -23.53 8.64 -7.64
C ALA A 166 -23.17 7.94 -8.96
N TYR A 167 -24.09 7.14 -9.48
CA TYR A 167 -23.95 6.46 -10.78
C TYR A 167 -25.16 6.79 -11.64
N ALA A 168 -24.91 7.14 -12.90
CA ALA A 168 -25.95 7.50 -13.86
C ALA A 168 -26.60 6.27 -14.51
N ASP A 169 -25.91 5.12 -14.50
CA ASP A 169 -26.31 3.90 -15.20
C ASP A 169 -26.33 2.68 -14.28
N ALA A 170 -27.18 1.70 -14.61
CA ALA A 170 -27.31 0.45 -13.84
C ALA A 170 -26.06 -0.44 -13.89
N GLN A 171 -25.19 -0.26 -14.90
CA GLN A 171 -23.92 -0.98 -15.02
C GLN A 171 -22.80 -0.31 -14.19
N HIS A 172 -23.08 0.83 -13.55
CA HIS A 172 -22.14 1.60 -12.73
C HIS A 172 -20.86 2.03 -13.49
N LEU A 173 -20.96 2.20 -14.82
CA LEU A 173 -19.85 2.63 -15.67
C LEU A 173 -19.66 4.14 -15.68
N LYS A 174 -20.69 4.92 -15.35
CA LYS A 174 -20.66 6.39 -15.30
C LYS A 174 -20.88 6.86 -13.88
N GLY A 175 -19.82 6.74 -13.07
CA GLY A 175 -19.79 7.22 -11.69
C GLY A 175 -19.29 8.65 -11.59
N SER A 176 -19.82 9.42 -10.65
CA SER A 176 -19.32 10.76 -10.32
C SER A 176 -19.34 11.02 -8.82
N ILE A 177 -18.47 11.92 -8.38
CA ILE A 177 -18.45 12.50 -7.04
C ILE A 177 -19.30 13.76 -7.09
N LYS A 178 -20.26 13.90 -6.16
CA LYS A 178 -21.02 15.15 -6.07
C LYS A 178 -20.18 16.26 -5.42
N PRO A 179 -20.45 17.53 -5.77
CA PRO A 179 -19.85 18.66 -5.08
C PRO A 179 -20.11 18.60 -3.56
N ALA A 180 -19.12 18.97 -2.77
CA ALA A 180 -19.20 18.92 -1.31
C ALA A 180 -18.53 20.15 -0.69
N GLN A 181 -18.92 20.52 0.54
CA GLN A 181 -18.21 21.54 1.29
C GLN A 181 -17.08 20.91 2.10
N VAL A 182 -15.92 21.57 2.20
CA VAL A 182 -14.77 21.05 2.95
C VAL A 182 -15.12 20.79 4.43
N GLY A 183 -16.01 21.59 5.01
CA GLY A 183 -16.51 21.41 6.37
C GLY A 183 -17.26 20.07 6.60
N ASP A 184 -17.90 19.53 5.56
CA ASP A 184 -18.67 18.29 5.64
C ASP A 184 -17.80 17.04 5.46
N LEU A 185 -16.59 17.22 4.94
CA LEU A 185 -15.64 16.13 4.76
C LEU A 185 -15.13 15.60 6.10
N VAL A 186 -14.81 14.30 6.09
CA VAL A 186 -14.37 13.54 7.26
C VAL A 186 -12.85 13.38 7.19
N GLY A 187 -12.15 14.03 8.11
CA GLY A 187 -10.68 14.01 8.23
C GLY A 187 -10.12 12.88 9.09
N ASP A 188 -10.86 11.78 9.24
CA ASP A 188 -10.47 10.66 10.11
C ASP A 188 -9.88 9.50 9.31
N TRP A 189 -8.98 8.76 9.96
CA TRP A 189 -8.41 7.52 9.46
C TRP A 189 -8.41 6.43 10.53
N ASN A 190 -8.21 5.18 10.12
CA ASN A 190 -8.11 4.07 11.06
C ASN A 190 -6.73 4.08 11.74
N THR A 191 -6.72 4.50 13.00
CA THR A 191 -5.52 4.58 13.84
C THR A 191 -5.00 3.22 14.29
N GLU A 192 -5.77 2.13 14.19
CA GLU A 192 -5.23 0.79 14.45
C GLU A 192 -4.34 0.30 13.30
N LYS A 193 -4.65 0.71 12.06
CA LYS A 193 -3.88 0.34 10.86
C LYS A 193 -2.62 1.20 10.68
N LEU A 194 -2.72 2.49 10.98
CA LEU A 194 -1.68 3.49 10.75
C LEU A 194 -1.51 4.40 11.95
N GLN A 195 -0.28 4.47 12.46
CA GLN A 195 0.06 5.28 13.62
C GLN A 195 1.35 6.06 13.36
N PHE A 196 1.40 7.30 13.85
CA PHE A 196 2.67 7.99 13.98
C PHE A 196 3.52 7.30 15.03
N VAL A 197 4.83 7.23 14.77
CA VAL A 197 5.82 6.70 15.70
C VAL A 197 6.76 7.84 16.06
N THR A 198 6.84 8.13 17.35
CA THR A 198 7.81 9.07 17.89
C THR A 198 9.20 8.44 17.92
N ILE A 199 10.25 9.27 18.02
CA ILE A 199 11.63 8.77 18.10
C ILE A 199 11.82 7.85 19.32
N LEU A 200 11.21 8.19 20.45
CA LEU A 200 11.31 7.39 21.67
C LEU A 200 10.61 6.03 21.51
N GLU A 201 9.41 6.01 20.94
CA GLU A 201 8.71 4.75 20.65
C GLU A 201 9.49 3.90 19.65
N ALA A 202 10.09 4.52 18.61
CA ALA A 202 10.92 3.82 17.65
C ALA A 202 12.15 3.18 18.34
N ALA A 203 12.82 3.91 19.24
CA ALA A 203 13.95 3.41 20.01
C ALA A 203 13.54 2.24 20.93
N GLN A 204 12.39 2.33 21.60
CA GLN A 204 11.86 1.26 22.43
C GLN A 204 11.50 0.01 21.61
N MET A 205 10.87 0.18 20.44
CA MET A 205 10.57 -0.93 19.54
C MET A 205 11.84 -1.60 19.03
N LEU A 206 12.88 -0.83 18.72
CA LEU A 206 14.18 -1.35 18.30
C LEU A 206 14.85 -2.15 19.43
N GLN A 207 14.89 -1.60 20.64
CA GLN A 207 15.42 -2.30 21.82
C GLN A 207 14.67 -3.61 22.09
N GLN A 208 13.33 -3.60 21.99
CA GLN A 208 12.52 -4.81 22.16
C GLN A 208 12.80 -5.84 21.05
N ALA A 209 12.99 -5.38 19.81
CA ALA A 209 13.31 -6.25 18.69
C ALA A 209 14.67 -6.94 18.88
N GLU A 210 15.69 -6.22 19.37
CA GLU A 210 17.00 -6.79 19.70
C GLU A 210 16.91 -7.86 20.79
N GLN A 211 16.16 -7.59 21.86
CA GLN A 211 15.94 -8.57 22.94
C GLN A 211 15.24 -9.84 22.40
N ASN A 212 14.17 -9.66 21.63
CA ASN A 212 13.45 -10.78 21.02
C ASN A 212 14.34 -11.59 20.06
N LEU A 213 15.24 -10.93 19.32
CA LEU A 213 16.17 -11.59 18.41
C LEU A 213 17.18 -12.44 19.19
N ALA A 214 17.76 -11.89 20.26
CA ALA A 214 18.67 -12.64 21.13
C ALA A 214 18.00 -13.89 21.75
N GLU A 215 16.73 -13.77 22.18
CA GLU A 215 15.96 -14.92 22.66
C GLU A 215 15.73 -15.99 21.59
N GLN A 216 15.44 -15.57 20.35
CA GLN A 216 15.26 -16.48 19.23
C GLN A 216 16.56 -17.19 18.86
N GLU A 217 17.70 -16.51 18.89
CA GLU A 217 19.01 -17.13 18.65
C GLU A 217 19.32 -18.24 19.66
N VAL A 218 19.01 -18.03 20.95
CA VAL A 218 19.19 -19.07 21.98
C VAL A 218 18.29 -20.28 21.69
N LYS A 219 17.03 -20.05 21.33
CA LYS A 219 16.09 -21.12 20.97
C LYS A 219 16.54 -21.88 19.72
N LEU A 220 17.06 -21.17 18.71
CA LEU A 220 17.60 -21.78 17.49
C LEU A 220 18.79 -22.69 17.80
N LYS A 221 19.76 -22.22 18.61
CA LYS A 221 20.89 -23.05 19.05
C LYS A 221 20.45 -24.32 19.74
N GLN A 222 19.48 -24.23 20.65
CA GLN A 222 18.93 -25.41 21.34
C GLN A 222 18.24 -26.39 20.39
N GLN A 223 17.55 -25.89 19.35
CA GLN A 223 16.94 -26.75 18.33
C GLN A 223 17.99 -27.42 17.45
N GLU A 224 19.04 -26.69 17.06
CA GLU A 224 20.17 -27.23 16.28
C GLU A 224 20.91 -28.33 17.06
N GLU A 225 21.15 -28.15 18.36
CA GLU A 225 21.73 -29.19 19.23
C GLU A 225 20.86 -30.46 19.30
N LYS A 226 19.53 -30.30 19.39
CA LYS A 226 18.60 -31.45 19.36
C LYS A 226 18.64 -32.17 18.01
N VAL A 227 18.65 -31.42 16.91
CA VAL A 227 18.72 -31.98 15.55
C VAL A 227 20.04 -32.74 15.35
N THR A 228 21.17 -32.17 15.79
CA THR A 228 22.47 -32.85 15.68
C THR A 228 22.53 -34.11 16.53
N LYS A 229 21.96 -34.09 17.75
CA LYS A 229 21.81 -35.28 18.59
C LYS A 229 20.99 -36.36 17.88
N PHE A 230 19.81 -36.04 17.36
CA PHE A 230 18.97 -37.01 16.66
C PHE A 230 19.63 -37.54 15.39
N LYS A 231 20.37 -36.71 14.64
CA LYS A 231 21.16 -37.19 13.50
C LYS A 231 22.23 -38.20 13.91
N ARG A 232 22.91 -37.98 15.05
CA ARG A 232 23.90 -38.91 15.59
C ARG A 232 23.24 -40.23 16.03
N GLU A 233 22.10 -40.16 16.69
CA GLU A 233 21.34 -41.35 17.09
C GLU A 233 20.81 -42.15 15.88
N ASP A 234 20.26 -41.47 14.86
CA ASP A 234 19.83 -42.11 13.61
C ASP A 234 21.00 -42.80 12.88
N ALA A 235 22.16 -42.15 12.81
CA ALA A 235 23.37 -42.77 12.24
C ALA A 235 23.79 -44.03 13.02
N GLY A 236 23.74 -43.98 14.36
CA GLY A 236 24.02 -45.13 15.21
C GLY A 236 23.00 -46.27 15.05
N LEU A 237 21.71 -45.94 14.90
CA LEU A 237 20.65 -46.92 14.64
C LEU A 237 20.85 -47.59 13.27
N ARG A 238 21.11 -46.82 12.22
CA ARG A 238 21.40 -47.36 10.88
C ARG A 238 22.62 -48.27 10.88
N PHE A 239 23.68 -47.90 11.60
CA PHE A 239 24.85 -48.76 11.77
C PHE A 239 24.47 -50.08 12.45
N THR A 240 23.73 -50.02 13.56
CA THR A 240 23.28 -51.21 14.30
C THR A 240 22.41 -52.13 13.45
N ILE A 241 21.45 -51.57 12.71
CA ILE A 241 20.60 -52.31 11.77
C ILE A 241 21.47 -52.99 10.70
N THR A 242 22.44 -52.28 10.13
CA THR A 242 23.34 -52.83 9.11
C THR A 242 24.17 -53.99 9.66
N CYS A 243 24.69 -53.87 10.89
CA CYS A 243 25.40 -54.95 11.57
C CYS A 243 24.52 -56.18 11.81
N LEU A 244 23.27 -55.98 12.27
CA LEU A 244 22.32 -57.07 12.47
C LEU A 244 21.96 -57.77 11.15
N VAL A 245 21.75 -57.02 10.07
CA VAL A 245 21.47 -57.56 8.74
C VAL A 245 22.67 -58.37 8.22
N ALA A 246 23.89 -57.84 8.35
CA ALA A 246 25.11 -58.56 7.96
C ALA A 246 25.31 -59.85 8.78
N PHE A 247 25.07 -59.80 10.09
CA PHE A 247 25.15 -60.98 10.96
C PHE A 247 24.11 -62.04 10.57
N ALA A 248 22.85 -61.64 10.34
CA ALA A 248 21.79 -62.55 9.92
C ALA A 248 22.10 -63.22 8.57
N MET A 249 22.62 -62.47 7.59
CA MET A 249 23.04 -63.03 6.29
C MET A 249 24.20 -64.02 6.45
N PHE A 250 25.18 -63.73 7.32
CA PHE A 250 26.28 -64.63 7.61
C PHE A 250 25.80 -65.95 8.25
N GLN A 251 24.92 -65.86 9.26
CA GLN A 251 24.32 -67.04 9.90
C GLN A 251 23.52 -67.89 8.91
N ALA A 252 22.71 -67.24 8.06
CA ALA A 252 21.96 -67.94 7.01
C ALA A 252 22.91 -68.65 6.02
N GLY A 253 24.00 -67.99 5.60
CA GLY A 253 25.02 -68.58 4.74
C GLY A 253 25.71 -69.79 5.36
N LEU A 254 26.06 -69.71 6.66
CA LEU A 254 26.62 -70.84 7.42
C LEU A 254 25.64 -72.02 7.50
N LEU A 255 24.38 -71.76 7.80
CA LEU A 255 23.34 -72.80 7.86
C LEU A 255 23.16 -73.50 6.52
N ILE A 256 23.09 -72.75 5.41
CA ILE A 256 23.01 -73.31 4.05
C ILE A 256 24.26 -74.15 3.75
N TRP A 257 25.45 -73.67 4.10
CA TRP A 257 26.69 -74.40 3.88
C TRP A 257 26.74 -75.71 4.67
N ILE A 258 26.31 -75.72 5.93
CA ILE A 258 26.22 -76.95 6.74
C ILE A 258 25.20 -77.91 6.11
N ALA A 259 24.01 -77.42 5.72
CA ALA A 259 22.95 -78.24 5.15
C ALA A 259 23.31 -78.86 3.78
N THR A 260 24.16 -78.20 2.99
CA THR A 260 24.59 -78.66 1.67
C THR A 260 25.85 -79.53 1.69
N ARG A 261 26.51 -79.69 2.84
CA ARG A 261 27.72 -80.51 3.01
C ARG A 261 27.45 -81.93 3.54
N HIS A 262 26.18 -82.35 3.58
CA HIS A 262 25.73 -83.69 3.91
C HIS A 262 25.24 -84.46 2.69
#